data_AF-A0A6L5F3N4-F1
#
_entry.id   AF-A0A6L5F3N4-F1
#
_cell.length_a   1.000
_cell.length_b   1.000
_cell.length_c   1.000
_cell.angle_alpha   90.00
_cell.angle_beta   90.00
_cell.angle_gamma   90.00
#
_symmetry.space_group_name_H-M   'P 1'
#
loop_
_entity.id
_entity.type
_entity.pdbx_description
1 polymer ?
#
loop_
_entity_poly.entity_id
_entity_poly.type
_entity_poly.pdbx_seq_one_letter_code
_entity_poly.pdbx_strand_id
1 'polypeptide(L)'
;MALERKSLTTKSVRITFTEQQLDLVARQAKTADTEVADLLIDYLGNARETPLDPRDIRIGAGVGTQAPPPLARDDVGELRERHRFEPVSGKAIPIRKGEVLRIEQVADGQCVDFNAFNLHDYKEYMSVGHSRRQGMHLSEGDALLTNSPRLRPMFVFGRVPDTCVIDTLAARCTAPLFELRMGFDWHTNCQDTLAEAIREYRLTPDDVHDSCNMFMNTTWDAGDGPHWSEWNTAKEGDSLDLLACMDVLAVPIVCGSGDVTLSGNFWLEPIEVSVWSGSSATESIVDWATDRFAAEHSRLHPEDYQVRKIKPDRPLEPDPDYVPTYRRTPLGSSEVEVTIDQSTHEGLAHTAQKMDCSLEVAARRVVMISAVGAI
;
A
#
# COMPACT_ATOMS: atom_id res chain seq x y z
N MET A 1 19.88 0.05 59.35
CA MET A 1 18.74 -0.20 58.42
C MET A 1 18.92 0.73 57.24
N ALA A 2 19.40 0.17 56.11
CA ALA A 2 19.54 0.91 54.87
C ALA A 2 18.15 1.40 54.45
N LEU A 3 18.00 2.71 54.20
CA LEU A 3 16.81 3.23 53.56
C LEU A 3 16.72 2.59 52.18
N GLU A 4 15.70 1.75 51.98
CA GLU A 4 15.19 1.41 50.66
C GLU A 4 14.90 2.71 49.90
N ARG A 5 15.66 2.99 48.84
CA ARG A 5 15.19 3.84 47.76
C ARG A 5 14.49 2.95 46.74
N LYS A 6 13.24 2.60 47.05
CA LYS A 6 12.24 2.36 46.01
C LYS A 6 11.46 3.66 45.81
N SER A 7 11.03 3.87 44.58
CA SER A 7 10.15 4.94 44.06
C SER A 7 10.91 6.06 43.32
N LEU A 8 10.36 6.60 42.23
CA LEU A 8 8.94 6.80 41.92
C LEU A 8 8.59 6.39 40.47
N THR A 9 7.41 5.85 40.15
CA THR A 9 6.06 6.47 40.10
C THR A 9 5.96 7.79 39.32
N THR A 10 4.80 7.89 38.67
CA THR A 10 4.39 8.66 37.46
C THR A 10 4.04 10.14 37.69
N LYS A 11 3.65 10.86 36.61
CA LYS A 11 3.49 12.34 36.50
C LYS A 11 2.04 12.82 36.27
N SER A 12 1.73 14.10 36.56
CA SER A 12 0.51 14.84 36.16
C SER A 12 0.81 16.05 35.26
N VAL A 13 -0.16 16.49 34.45
CA VAL A 13 -0.01 17.59 33.47
C VAL A 13 -1.12 18.63 33.62
N ARG A 14 -0.73 19.89 33.45
CA ARG A 14 -1.55 21.11 33.38
C ARG A 14 -1.70 21.53 31.92
N ILE A 15 -2.84 22.10 31.56
CA ILE A 15 -3.10 22.57 30.20
C ILE A 15 -2.84 24.08 30.13
N THR A 16 -2.08 24.48 29.13
CA THR A 16 -1.79 25.88 28.77
C THR A 16 -2.29 26.08 27.36
N PHE A 17 -3.13 27.08 27.15
CA PHE A 17 -3.52 27.50 25.80
C PHE A 17 -2.47 28.46 25.24
N THR A 18 -2.23 28.40 23.95
CA THR A 18 -1.41 29.39 23.25
C THR A 18 -2.21 30.67 22.99
N GLU A 19 -1.53 31.81 22.81
CA GLU A 19 -2.18 33.06 22.40
C GLU A 19 -3.00 32.88 21.11
N GLN A 20 -2.61 31.98 20.20
CA GLN A 20 -3.35 31.70 18.96
C GLN A 20 -4.61 30.82 19.19
N GLN A 21 -4.62 29.97 20.21
CA GLN A 21 -5.79 29.16 20.58
C GLN A 21 -6.86 29.99 21.29
N LEU A 22 -6.44 30.96 22.12
CA LEU A 22 -7.34 31.93 22.73
C LEU A 22 -7.82 32.98 21.71
N ASP A 23 -6.98 33.35 20.73
CA ASP A 23 -7.32 34.24 19.62
C ASP A 23 -8.33 33.62 18.64
N LEU A 24 -8.27 32.30 18.38
CA LEU A 24 -9.26 31.60 17.56
C LEU A 24 -10.66 31.55 18.21
N VAL A 25 -10.72 31.43 19.54
CA VAL A 25 -11.97 31.46 20.32
C VAL A 25 -12.53 32.88 20.43
N ALA A 26 -11.67 33.89 20.63
CA ALA A 26 -12.07 35.29 20.73
C ALA A 26 -12.60 35.87 19.40
N ARG A 27 -12.10 35.38 18.25
CA ARG A 27 -12.53 35.85 16.91
C ARG A 27 -13.91 35.39 16.47
N GLN A 28 -14.53 34.43 17.17
CA GLN A 28 -15.90 33.98 16.88
C GLN A 28 -16.97 34.60 17.79
N ALA A 29 -16.61 35.35 18.83
CA ALA A 29 -17.55 36.14 19.61
C ALA A 29 -17.91 37.43 18.84
N LYS A 30 -19.09 37.47 18.21
CA LYS A 30 -19.50 38.61 17.37
C LYS A 30 -19.89 39.88 18.14
N THR A 31 -19.87 39.90 19.48
CA THR A 31 -20.09 41.10 20.31
C THR A 31 -19.37 41.00 21.66
N ALA A 32 -18.93 42.13 22.20
CA ALA A 32 -17.90 42.25 23.24
C ALA A 32 -18.27 41.85 24.69
N ASP A 33 -19.44 41.26 24.97
CA ASP A 33 -19.91 41.06 26.36
C ASP A 33 -20.46 39.65 26.68
N THR A 34 -20.12 38.61 25.91
CA THR A 34 -20.60 37.24 26.22
C THR A 34 -19.44 36.33 26.63
N GLU A 35 -19.47 35.81 27.86
CA GLU A 35 -18.48 34.84 28.34
C GLU A 35 -18.64 33.48 27.62
N VAL A 36 -17.52 32.84 27.31
CA VAL A 36 -17.41 31.58 26.54
C VAL A 36 -18.23 30.42 27.14
N ALA A 37 -18.53 30.48 28.45
CA ALA A 37 -19.37 29.49 29.13
C ALA A 37 -20.84 29.56 28.71
N ASP A 38 -21.37 30.74 28.37
CA ASP A 38 -22.78 30.93 28.01
C ASP A 38 -23.08 30.44 26.58
N LEU A 39 -22.10 30.54 25.67
CA LEU A 39 -22.20 30.02 24.30
C LEU A 39 -22.25 28.48 24.23
N LEU A 40 -21.60 27.79 25.18
CA LEU A 40 -21.61 26.32 25.25
C LEU A 40 -22.94 25.77 25.78
N ILE A 41 -23.67 26.54 26.59
CA ILE A 41 -25.00 26.17 27.11
C ILE A 41 -26.06 26.31 26.01
N ASP A 42 -25.97 27.36 25.18
CA ASP A 42 -26.91 27.60 24.07
C ASP A 42 -26.82 26.52 22.97
N TYR A 43 -25.62 25.99 22.71
CA TYR A 43 -25.41 24.90 21.74
C TYR A 43 -26.00 23.55 22.18
N LEU A 44 -26.11 23.31 23.49
CA LEU A 44 -26.70 22.08 24.03
C LEU A 44 -28.23 22.15 24.16
N GLY A 45 -28.82 23.35 24.03
CA GLY A 45 -30.25 23.60 24.26
C GLY A 45 -31.18 23.36 23.07
N ASN A 46 -30.67 23.26 21.83
CA ASN A 46 -31.50 23.20 20.61
C ASN A 46 -31.53 21.84 19.91
N ALA A 47 -31.35 20.75 20.64
CA ALA A 47 -31.58 19.41 20.12
C ALA A 47 -33.08 19.06 20.13
N ARG A 48 -33.88 19.64 19.23
CA ARG A 48 -35.17 19.05 18.82
C ARG A 48 -35.49 19.23 17.33
N GLU A 49 -35.51 18.07 16.69
CA GLU A 49 -36.35 17.66 15.55
C GLU A 49 -36.15 18.37 14.21
N THR A 50 -35.29 17.78 13.35
CA THR A 50 -35.60 17.38 11.96
C THR A 50 -34.55 16.32 11.54
N PRO A 51 -34.93 15.20 10.89
CA PRO A 51 -34.04 14.05 10.74
C PRO A 51 -33.15 14.19 9.51
N LEU A 52 -31.83 14.16 9.70
CA LEU A 52 -30.89 13.66 8.71
C LEU A 52 -29.86 12.82 9.46
N ASP A 53 -30.01 11.50 9.39
CA ASP A 53 -28.98 10.56 9.83
C ASP A 53 -27.76 10.78 8.92
N PRO A 54 -26.54 11.02 9.45
CA PRO A 54 -25.33 11.10 8.65
C PRO A 54 -25.03 9.83 7.81
N ARG A 55 -25.75 8.72 8.07
CA ARG A 55 -25.75 7.49 7.25
C ARG A 55 -26.64 7.58 6.00
N ASP A 56 -27.48 8.61 5.88
CA ASP A 56 -28.38 8.84 4.74
C ASP A 56 -27.83 9.83 3.69
N ILE A 57 -26.62 10.36 3.89
CA ILE A 57 -25.87 11.03 2.82
C ILE A 57 -25.06 9.97 2.07
N ARG A 58 -25.70 9.28 1.14
CA ARG A 58 -24.99 8.48 0.13
C ARG A 58 -24.45 9.41 -0.95
N ILE A 59 -23.20 9.82 -0.82
CA ILE A 59 -22.42 10.22 -2.00
C ILE A 59 -22.26 8.94 -2.84
N GLY A 60 -22.69 9.02 -4.10
CA GLY A 60 -22.95 7.88 -4.98
C GLY A 60 -21.90 6.78 -4.94
N ALA A 61 -22.43 5.56 -4.93
CA ALA A 61 -21.72 4.29 -4.96
C ALA A 61 -20.56 4.30 -5.97
N GLY A 62 -19.37 3.90 -5.52
CA GLY A 62 -18.47 3.15 -6.40
C GLY A 62 -19.25 1.98 -7.02
N VAL A 63 -18.77 1.44 -8.14
CA VAL A 63 -19.36 0.22 -8.72
C VAL A 63 -19.47 -0.81 -7.60
N GLY A 64 -20.69 -1.07 -7.09
CA GLY A 64 -20.87 -1.71 -5.79
C GLY A 64 -20.09 -3.02 -5.74
N THR A 65 -19.38 -3.31 -4.64
CA THR A 65 -18.63 -4.56 -4.47
C THR A 65 -19.58 -5.73 -4.76
N GLN A 66 -19.28 -6.49 -5.81
CA GLN A 66 -20.04 -7.68 -6.18
C GLN A 66 -19.06 -8.83 -6.07
N ALA A 67 -19.45 -9.87 -5.33
CA ALA A 67 -18.59 -11.03 -5.16
C ALA A 67 -18.26 -11.65 -6.53
N PRO A 68 -16.98 -11.92 -6.83
CA PRO A 68 -16.62 -12.65 -8.03
C PRO A 68 -17.06 -14.11 -7.91
N PRO A 69 -17.09 -14.88 -9.02
CA PRO A 69 -17.10 -16.34 -8.94
C PRO A 69 -15.94 -16.83 -8.03
N PRO A 70 -16.16 -17.87 -7.20
CA PRO A 70 -15.12 -18.38 -6.31
C PRO A 70 -13.94 -18.95 -7.11
N LEU A 71 -12.72 -18.77 -6.58
CA LEU A 71 -11.49 -19.28 -7.18
C LEU A 71 -10.64 -20.01 -6.14
N ALA A 72 -10.48 -21.32 -6.27
CA ALA A 72 -9.55 -22.08 -5.43
C ALA A 72 -8.10 -21.84 -5.88
N ARG A 73 -7.13 -22.12 -4.99
CA ARG A 73 -5.69 -21.94 -5.27
C ARG A 73 -5.22 -22.72 -6.51
N ASP A 74 -5.78 -23.90 -6.74
CA ASP A 74 -5.37 -24.79 -7.83
C ASP A 74 -6.26 -24.65 -9.08
N ASP A 75 -7.21 -23.70 -9.08
CA ASP A 75 -8.08 -23.40 -10.23
C ASP A 75 -7.36 -22.56 -11.31
N VAL A 76 -6.09 -22.82 -11.55
CA VAL A 76 -5.24 -22.17 -12.56
C VAL A 76 -4.72 -23.22 -13.55
N GLY A 77 -4.20 -22.78 -14.69
CA GLY A 77 -3.61 -23.67 -15.69
C GLY A 77 -2.15 -24.04 -15.39
N GLU A 78 -1.36 -24.26 -16.45
CA GLU A 78 0.04 -24.66 -16.34
C GLU A 78 0.93 -23.49 -15.89
N LEU A 79 1.92 -23.79 -15.03
CA LEU A 79 2.95 -22.82 -14.65
C LEU A 79 3.79 -22.46 -15.88
N ARG A 80 3.80 -21.18 -16.25
CA ARG A 80 4.59 -20.67 -17.38
C ARG A 80 5.99 -20.25 -16.93
N GLU A 81 6.07 -19.47 -15.86
CA GLU A 81 7.35 -19.00 -15.31
C GLU A 81 7.25 -18.67 -13.82
N ARG A 82 8.41 -18.66 -13.16
CA ARG A 82 8.55 -18.38 -11.74
C ARG A 82 9.83 -17.58 -11.49
N HIS A 83 9.73 -16.61 -10.60
CA HIS A 83 10.82 -15.75 -10.19
C HIS A 83 10.84 -15.60 -8.67
N ARG A 84 12.04 -15.60 -8.09
CA ARG A 84 12.26 -15.16 -6.71
C ARG A 84 12.84 -13.76 -6.78
N PHE A 85 12.21 -12.80 -6.10
CA PHE A 85 12.75 -11.45 -5.97
C PHE A 85 13.35 -11.29 -4.59
N GLU A 86 14.64 -10.96 -4.57
CA GLU A 86 15.36 -10.62 -3.34
C GLU A 86 14.97 -9.21 -2.86
N PRO A 87 15.25 -8.85 -1.60
CA PRO A 87 15.06 -7.49 -1.09
C PRO A 87 15.46 -6.39 -2.06
N VAL A 88 14.54 -5.44 -2.29
CA VAL A 88 14.76 -4.27 -3.15
C VAL A 88 15.07 -4.66 -4.61
N SER A 89 14.36 -5.65 -5.13
CA SER A 89 14.41 -6.05 -6.54
C SER A 89 13.01 -6.31 -7.10
N GLY A 90 12.90 -6.49 -8.42
CA GLY A 90 11.66 -6.94 -9.05
C GLY A 90 11.84 -7.18 -10.54
N LYS A 91 10.76 -7.24 -11.31
CA LYS A 91 10.85 -7.42 -12.76
C LYS A 91 9.58 -6.96 -13.47
N ALA A 92 9.74 -6.42 -14.69
CA ALA A 92 8.62 -6.25 -15.61
C ALA A 92 8.34 -7.56 -16.36
N ILE A 93 7.14 -8.11 -16.20
CA ILE A 93 6.73 -9.43 -16.68
C ILE A 93 5.52 -9.29 -17.61
N PRO A 94 5.59 -9.74 -18.88
CA PRO A 94 4.44 -9.75 -19.77
C PRO A 94 3.42 -10.82 -19.33
N ILE A 95 2.18 -10.42 -19.07
CA ILE A 95 1.05 -11.29 -18.74
C ILE A 95 0.02 -11.14 -19.85
N ARG A 96 -0.39 -12.23 -20.48
CA ARG A 96 -1.40 -12.26 -21.53
C ARG A 96 -2.79 -12.27 -20.93
N LYS A 97 -3.76 -11.76 -21.69
CA LYS A 97 -5.17 -11.85 -21.29
C LYS A 97 -5.54 -13.28 -20.90
N GLY A 98 -6.19 -13.45 -19.75
CA GLY A 98 -6.62 -14.74 -19.20
C GLY A 98 -5.58 -15.44 -18.33
N GLU A 99 -4.32 -15.02 -18.35
CA GLU A 99 -3.29 -15.57 -17.46
C GLU A 99 -3.40 -15.01 -16.03
N VAL A 100 -2.79 -15.73 -15.10
CA VAL A 100 -2.78 -15.39 -13.67
C VAL A 100 -1.37 -15.05 -13.23
N LEU A 101 -1.22 -13.87 -12.64
CA LEU A 101 -0.02 -13.48 -11.90
C LEU A 101 -0.25 -13.75 -10.41
N ARG A 102 0.57 -14.61 -9.81
CA ARG A 102 0.54 -14.93 -8.39
C ARG A 102 1.75 -14.32 -7.68
N ILE A 103 1.50 -13.64 -6.57
CA ILE A 103 2.52 -13.06 -5.68
C ILE A 103 2.41 -13.77 -4.34
N GLU A 104 3.52 -14.32 -3.84
CA GLU A 104 3.57 -15.16 -2.64
C GLU A 104 4.69 -14.71 -1.68
N GLN A 105 4.36 -14.71 -0.39
CA GLN A 105 5.28 -14.43 0.71
C GLN A 105 6.23 -15.61 0.94
N VAL A 106 7.54 -15.37 0.89
CA VAL A 106 8.56 -16.39 1.22
C VAL A 106 8.83 -16.45 2.73
N ALA A 107 8.55 -15.35 3.42
CA ALA A 107 8.62 -15.22 4.87
C ALA A 107 7.57 -14.21 5.33
N ASP A 108 7.39 -14.08 6.64
CA ASP A 108 6.38 -13.18 7.21
C ASP A 108 6.63 -11.71 6.87
N GLY A 109 5.58 -11.04 6.40
CA GLY A 109 5.47 -9.59 6.43
C GLY A 109 6.34 -8.84 5.42
N GLN A 110 6.21 -9.13 4.13
CA GLN A 110 6.79 -8.32 3.05
C GLN A 110 5.73 -7.59 2.22
N CYS A 111 5.82 -6.26 2.19
CA CYS A 111 5.03 -5.42 1.29
C CYS A 111 5.52 -5.54 -0.17
N VAL A 112 4.58 -5.55 -1.11
CA VAL A 112 4.85 -5.58 -2.55
C VAL A 112 4.25 -4.34 -3.21
N ASP A 113 5.10 -3.52 -3.81
CA ASP A 113 4.66 -2.40 -4.64
C ASP A 113 4.43 -2.91 -6.08
N PHE A 114 3.40 -2.40 -6.74
CA PHE A 114 2.97 -2.90 -8.03
C PHE A 114 2.64 -1.76 -9.01
N ASN A 115 3.19 -1.86 -10.23
CA ASN A 115 2.77 -1.07 -11.39
C ASN A 115 2.34 -2.01 -12.52
N ALA A 116 1.55 -1.48 -13.46
CA ALA A 116 1.16 -2.23 -14.64
C ALA A 116 0.91 -1.31 -15.84
N PHE A 117 1.28 -1.78 -17.03
CA PHE A 117 1.09 -1.09 -18.30
C PHE A 117 0.33 -1.98 -19.28
N ASN A 118 -0.47 -1.43 -20.17
CA ASN A 118 -0.92 -2.19 -21.34
C ASN A 118 0.32 -2.56 -22.15
N LEU A 119 0.49 -3.86 -22.42
CA LEU A 119 1.64 -4.38 -23.15
C LEU A 119 1.79 -3.79 -24.57
N HIS A 120 0.68 -3.32 -25.15
CA HIS A 120 0.61 -2.77 -26.50
C HIS A 120 0.59 -1.23 -26.54
N ASP A 121 0.47 -0.57 -25.38
CA ASP A 121 0.50 0.89 -25.27
C ASP A 121 0.79 1.33 -23.82
N TYR A 122 2.04 1.65 -23.50
CA TYR A 122 2.44 2.05 -22.15
C TYR A 122 1.79 3.36 -21.66
N LYS A 123 1.16 4.16 -22.55
CA LYS A 123 0.37 5.33 -22.13
C LYS A 123 -0.98 4.93 -21.52
N GLU A 124 -1.40 3.69 -21.71
CA GLU A 124 -2.42 3.04 -20.90
C GLU A 124 -1.75 2.28 -19.75
N TYR A 125 -1.89 2.79 -18.53
CA TYR A 125 -1.26 2.22 -17.34
C TYR A 125 -2.22 2.21 -16.16
N MET A 126 -1.86 1.48 -15.12
CA MET A 126 -2.68 1.31 -13.92
C MET A 126 -2.95 2.66 -13.25
N SER A 127 -4.22 2.92 -12.93
CA SER A 127 -4.63 4.09 -12.18
C SER A 127 -5.18 3.71 -10.82
N VAL A 128 -4.32 3.85 -9.81
CA VAL A 128 -4.71 3.66 -8.40
C VAL A 128 -5.85 4.59 -8.02
N GLY A 129 -5.86 5.84 -8.50
CA GLY A 129 -6.94 6.79 -8.22
C GLY A 129 -8.32 6.35 -8.75
N HIS A 130 -8.39 5.73 -9.93
CA HIS A 130 -9.65 5.18 -10.43
C HIS A 130 -10.03 3.87 -9.72
N SER A 131 -9.04 3.00 -9.47
CA SER A 131 -9.23 1.72 -8.79
C SER A 131 -9.75 1.91 -7.35
N ARG A 132 -9.20 2.90 -6.63
CA ARG A 132 -9.57 3.31 -5.26
C ARG A 132 -11.03 3.74 -5.09
N ARG A 133 -11.76 4.00 -6.19
CA ARG A 133 -13.21 4.27 -6.12
C ARG A 133 -14.02 3.04 -5.69
N GLN A 134 -13.43 1.85 -5.72
CA GLN A 134 -14.02 0.62 -5.20
C GLN A 134 -13.83 0.48 -3.68
N GLY A 135 -12.79 1.10 -3.13
CA GLY A 135 -12.44 1.06 -1.72
C GLY A 135 -11.04 1.60 -1.48
N MET A 136 -10.75 2.00 -0.24
CA MET A 136 -9.39 2.37 0.17
C MET A 136 -8.45 1.17 0.18
N HIS A 137 -9.01 0.00 0.52
CA HIS A 137 -8.38 -1.30 0.37
C HIS A 137 -9.15 -2.10 -0.67
N LEU A 138 -8.44 -2.70 -1.63
CA LEU A 138 -9.05 -3.58 -2.61
C LEU A 138 -9.13 -5.00 -2.07
N SER A 139 -10.04 -5.78 -2.63
CA SER A 139 -10.38 -7.13 -2.19
C SER A 139 -10.73 -8.03 -3.38
N GLU A 140 -11.04 -9.30 -3.11
CA GLU A 140 -11.46 -10.24 -4.15
C GLU A 140 -12.61 -9.67 -5.01
N GLY A 141 -12.45 -9.70 -6.33
CA GLY A 141 -13.39 -9.18 -7.31
C GLY A 141 -13.22 -7.70 -7.66
N ASP A 142 -12.44 -6.94 -6.90
CA ASP A 142 -12.08 -5.58 -7.28
C ASP A 142 -11.09 -5.58 -8.46
N ALA A 143 -11.13 -4.52 -9.25
CA ALA A 143 -10.27 -4.39 -10.43
C ALA A 143 -9.21 -3.31 -10.29
N LEU A 144 -8.01 -3.59 -10.80
CA LEU A 144 -7.05 -2.55 -11.15
C LEU A 144 -7.45 -1.96 -12.51
N LEU A 145 -7.88 -0.71 -12.51
CA LEU A 145 -8.37 -0.01 -13.70
C LEU A 145 -7.25 0.78 -14.37
N THR A 146 -7.31 0.92 -15.70
CA THR A 146 -6.42 1.81 -16.45
C THR A 146 -6.74 3.28 -16.23
N ASN A 147 -5.76 4.14 -16.49
CA ASN A 147 -5.93 5.58 -16.53
C ASN A 147 -6.95 6.02 -17.58
N SER A 148 -7.51 7.21 -17.34
CA SER A 148 -8.27 7.90 -18.37
C SER A 148 -7.37 8.20 -19.58
N PRO A 149 -7.91 8.14 -20.80
CA PRO A 149 -9.34 8.09 -21.07
C PRO A 149 -9.90 6.68 -21.30
N ARG A 150 -9.09 5.62 -21.14
CA ARG A 150 -9.48 4.26 -21.50
C ARG A 150 -10.32 3.59 -20.42
N LEU A 151 -9.95 3.79 -19.15
CA LEU A 151 -10.69 3.38 -17.95
C LEU A 151 -11.36 2.01 -18.11
N ARG A 152 -10.55 0.95 -18.17
CA ARG A 152 -10.96 -0.44 -18.32
C ARG A 152 -10.16 -1.35 -17.40
N PRO A 153 -10.64 -2.55 -17.05
CA PRO A 153 -9.91 -3.42 -16.13
C PRO A 153 -8.62 -3.94 -16.79
N MET A 154 -7.51 -3.85 -16.06
CA MET A 154 -6.23 -4.49 -16.38
C MET A 154 -6.13 -5.86 -15.72
N PHE A 155 -6.43 -5.86 -14.42
CA PHE A 155 -6.47 -7.05 -13.58
C PHE A 155 -7.75 -7.03 -12.75
N VAL A 156 -8.21 -8.22 -12.39
CA VAL A 156 -9.16 -8.43 -11.30
C VAL A 156 -8.47 -9.26 -10.22
N PHE A 157 -8.68 -8.92 -8.96
CA PHE A 157 -8.19 -9.72 -7.83
C PHE A 157 -9.04 -10.99 -7.73
N GLY A 158 -8.40 -12.15 -7.88
CA GLY A 158 -9.06 -13.45 -7.75
C GLY A 158 -9.11 -13.88 -6.30
N ARG A 159 -8.05 -14.55 -5.85
CA ARG A 159 -7.86 -14.94 -4.45
C ARG A 159 -7.05 -13.87 -3.71
N VAL A 160 -7.51 -13.47 -2.53
CA VAL A 160 -6.79 -12.58 -1.61
C VAL A 160 -6.97 -13.12 -0.19
N PRO A 161 -5.89 -13.51 0.52
CA PRO A 161 -6.02 -14.00 1.89
C PRO A 161 -6.37 -12.84 2.83
N ASP A 162 -7.06 -13.13 3.95
CA ASP A 162 -7.47 -12.12 4.94
C ASP A 162 -6.28 -11.34 5.55
N THR A 163 -5.10 -11.95 5.53
CA THR A 163 -3.84 -11.36 5.99
C THR A 163 -3.22 -10.36 5.00
N CYS A 164 -3.76 -10.27 3.78
CA CYS A 164 -3.30 -9.38 2.71
C CYS A 164 -4.19 -8.15 2.60
N VAL A 165 -3.74 -7.02 3.16
CA VAL A 165 -4.32 -5.72 2.86
C VAL A 165 -3.75 -5.20 1.54
N ILE A 166 -4.62 -4.84 0.60
CA ILE A 166 -4.25 -4.23 -0.68
C ILE A 166 -4.51 -2.73 -0.59
N ASP A 167 -3.50 -1.96 -0.19
CA ASP A 167 -3.61 -0.53 0.00
C ASP A 167 -3.56 0.25 -1.33
N THR A 168 -4.44 1.25 -1.42
CA THR A 168 -4.46 2.22 -2.52
C THR A 168 -4.33 3.67 -2.02
N LEU A 169 -4.11 3.88 -0.72
CA LEU A 169 -4.00 5.21 -0.13
C LEU A 169 -2.57 5.75 -0.20
N ALA A 170 -1.60 4.94 0.22
CA ALA A 170 -0.22 5.35 0.28
C ALA A 170 0.37 5.46 -1.13
N ALA A 171 1.15 6.51 -1.36
CA ALA A 171 2.02 6.55 -2.52
C ALA A 171 3.21 5.61 -2.28
N ARG A 172 3.83 5.17 -3.37
CA ARG A 172 5.11 4.46 -3.35
C ARG A 172 6.17 5.29 -2.62
N CYS A 173 7.06 4.64 -1.88
CA CYS A 173 8.14 5.35 -1.20
C CYS A 173 9.19 5.88 -2.20
N THR A 174 9.87 6.95 -1.82
CA THR A 174 10.88 7.64 -2.64
C THR A 174 11.94 8.30 -1.77
N ALA A 175 13.18 8.42 -2.27
CA ALA A 175 14.30 8.96 -1.49
C ALA A 175 14.04 10.38 -0.92
N PRO A 176 13.48 11.36 -1.67
CA PRO A 176 13.17 12.68 -1.11
C PRO A 176 12.15 12.64 0.03
N LEU A 177 11.22 11.66 0.03
CA LEU A 177 10.28 11.50 1.14
C LEU A 177 11.01 11.06 2.41
N PHE A 178 11.98 10.14 2.29
CA PHE A 178 12.81 9.70 3.40
C PHE A 178 13.74 10.81 3.91
N GLU A 179 14.31 11.62 3.02
CA GLU A 179 15.09 12.81 3.40
C GLU A 179 14.21 13.79 4.21
N LEU A 180 13.05 14.18 3.67
CA LEU A 180 12.16 15.15 4.31
C LEU A 180 11.59 14.66 5.65
N ARG A 181 11.27 13.36 5.75
CA ARG A 181 10.59 12.78 6.91
C ARG A 181 11.54 12.30 7.99
N MET A 182 12.72 11.82 7.60
CA MET A 182 13.63 11.06 8.49
C MET A 182 15.07 11.55 8.43
N GLY A 183 15.39 12.56 7.59
CA GLY A 183 16.73 13.13 7.49
C GLY A 183 17.76 12.24 6.80
N PHE A 184 17.32 11.23 6.04
CA PHE A 184 18.23 10.36 5.30
C PHE A 184 18.84 11.08 4.10
N ASP A 185 20.17 11.04 3.98
CA ASP A 185 20.87 11.46 2.74
C ASP A 185 20.52 10.56 1.54
N TRP A 186 20.12 9.31 1.82
CA TRP A 186 19.62 8.35 0.86
C TRP A 186 18.91 7.18 1.54
N HIS A 187 17.99 6.51 0.84
CA HIS A 187 17.34 5.27 1.27
C HIS A 187 16.91 4.43 0.05
N THR A 188 16.88 3.11 0.16
CA THR A 188 16.26 2.23 -0.86
C THR A 188 14.77 2.54 -0.97
N ASN A 189 14.20 2.47 -2.17
CA ASN A 189 12.82 2.91 -2.34
C ASN A 189 12.16 2.28 -3.57
N CYS A 190 10.83 2.24 -3.55
CA CYS A 190 10.01 1.63 -4.58
C CYS A 190 10.09 2.38 -5.91
N GLN A 191 10.16 3.72 -5.88
CA GLN A 191 10.31 4.52 -7.10
C GLN A 191 11.54 4.09 -7.92
N ASP A 192 12.72 3.96 -7.28
CA ASP A 192 13.95 3.56 -7.96
C ASP A 192 13.91 2.10 -8.42
N THR A 193 13.36 1.20 -7.61
CA THR A 193 13.24 -0.23 -7.95
C THR A 193 12.26 -0.46 -9.11
N LEU A 194 11.13 0.24 -9.12
CA LEU A 194 10.18 0.22 -10.24
C LEU A 194 10.81 0.79 -11.50
N ALA A 195 11.49 1.93 -11.41
CA ALA A 195 12.18 2.56 -12.54
C ALA A 195 13.22 1.64 -13.17
N GLU A 196 13.99 0.91 -12.35
CA GLU A 196 14.95 -0.06 -12.82
C GLU A 196 14.26 -1.29 -13.46
N ALA A 197 13.20 -1.82 -12.85
CA ALA A 197 12.46 -2.96 -13.39
C ALA A 197 11.84 -2.67 -14.77
N ILE A 198 11.32 -1.47 -14.99
CA ILE A 198 10.72 -1.07 -16.28
C ILE A 198 11.76 -0.67 -17.33
N ARG A 199 13.02 -0.44 -16.93
CA ARG A 199 14.12 -0.13 -17.85
C ARG A 199 14.38 -1.25 -18.85
N GLU A 200 14.09 -2.50 -18.46
CA GLU A 200 14.11 -3.67 -19.37
C GLU A 200 13.27 -3.43 -20.62
N TYR A 201 12.19 -2.65 -20.52
CA TYR A 201 11.30 -2.30 -21.63
C TYR A 201 11.51 -0.87 -22.14
N ARG A 202 12.68 -0.29 -21.87
CA ARG A 202 13.10 1.05 -22.33
C ARG A 202 12.18 2.18 -21.86
N LEU A 203 11.42 1.93 -20.80
CA LEU A 203 10.70 2.95 -20.04
C LEU A 203 11.66 3.71 -19.12
N THR A 204 11.21 4.84 -18.63
CA THR A 204 12.00 5.79 -17.84
C THR A 204 11.45 5.90 -16.42
N PRO A 205 12.23 6.45 -15.47
CA PRO A 205 11.72 6.73 -14.12
C PRO A 205 10.44 7.59 -14.10
N ASP A 206 10.20 8.41 -15.13
CA ASP A 206 9.01 9.25 -15.26
C ASP A 206 7.75 8.46 -15.66
N ASP A 207 7.91 7.23 -16.16
CA ASP A 207 6.80 6.34 -16.50
C ASP A 207 6.28 5.55 -15.28
N VAL A 208 7.01 5.59 -14.15
CA VAL A 208 6.56 5.02 -12.87
C VAL A 208 5.37 5.84 -12.35
N HIS A 209 4.30 5.14 -11.99
CA HIS A 209 3.05 5.73 -11.50
C HIS A 209 2.71 5.23 -10.10
N ASP A 210 1.64 5.78 -9.50
CA ASP A 210 1.22 5.40 -8.15
C ASP A 210 1.05 3.89 -8.04
N SER A 211 1.50 3.35 -6.91
CA SER A 211 1.57 1.91 -6.67
C SER A 211 0.27 1.40 -6.05
N CYS A 212 -0.10 0.17 -6.41
CA CYS A 212 -1.01 -0.64 -5.62
C CYS A 212 -0.15 -1.44 -4.63
N ASN A 213 -0.32 -1.18 -3.33
CA ASN A 213 0.59 -1.69 -2.31
C ASN A 213 -0.03 -2.94 -1.67
N MET A 214 0.41 -4.10 -2.12
CA MET A 214 -0.10 -5.40 -1.67
C MET A 214 0.63 -5.83 -0.40
N PHE A 215 -0.11 -6.45 0.53
CA PHE A 215 0.37 -6.78 1.88
C PHE A 215 0.84 -5.53 2.67
N MET A 216 0.29 -4.36 2.38
CA MET A 216 0.61 -3.13 3.11
C MET A 216 -0.57 -2.76 4.02
N ASN A 217 -0.45 -3.08 5.31
CA ASN A 217 -1.49 -2.76 6.27
C ASN A 217 -1.49 -1.24 6.55
N THR A 218 -2.58 -0.58 6.18
CA THR A 218 -2.80 0.85 6.40
C THR A 218 -4.18 1.08 6.97
N THR A 219 -4.35 2.15 7.73
CA THR A 219 -5.65 2.54 8.27
C THR A 219 -5.78 4.07 8.32
N TRP A 220 -6.99 4.52 8.65
CA TRP A 220 -7.37 5.92 8.73
C TRP A 220 -8.18 6.18 10.01
N ASP A 221 -7.84 7.24 10.76
CA ASP A 221 -8.64 7.65 11.92
C ASP A 221 -9.90 8.40 11.46
N ALA A 222 -11.07 7.84 11.78
CA ALA A 222 -12.36 8.44 11.47
C ALA A 222 -12.63 9.77 12.22
N GLY A 223 -11.81 10.11 13.22
CA GLY A 223 -12.02 11.27 14.10
C GLY A 223 -11.28 12.58 13.75
N ASP A 224 -10.23 12.53 12.91
CA ASP A 224 -9.44 13.67 12.30
C ASP A 224 -7.93 13.34 12.09
N GLY A 225 -7.49 12.09 12.24
CA GLY A 225 -6.07 11.72 12.16
C GLY A 225 -5.51 11.51 10.74
N PRO A 226 -4.19 11.59 10.55
CA PRO A 226 -3.52 11.22 9.29
C PRO A 226 -3.64 9.71 9.01
N HIS A 227 -3.37 9.28 7.78
CA HIS A 227 -3.14 7.86 7.45
C HIS A 227 -1.87 7.32 8.15
N TRP A 228 -1.93 6.12 8.73
CA TRP A 228 -0.73 5.41 9.23
C TRP A 228 -0.66 3.96 8.74
N SER A 229 0.57 3.46 8.69
CA SER A 229 0.87 2.05 8.48
C SER A 229 0.74 1.28 9.79
N GLU A 230 0.22 0.06 9.71
CA GLU A 230 0.13 -0.87 10.81
C GLU A 230 1.05 -2.07 10.60
N TRP A 231 1.13 -2.91 11.63
CA TRP A 231 1.87 -4.16 11.58
C TRP A 231 1.48 -4.99 10.35
N ASN A 232 2.45 -5.42 9.55
CA ASN A 232 2.19 -6.30 8.43
C ASN A 232 1.82 -7.71 8.94
N THR A 233 0.62 -8.18 8.59
CA THR A 233 0.05 -9.46 9.04
C THR A 233 0.34 -10.64 8.12
N ALA A 234 0.95 -10.40 6.96
CA ALA A 234 1.23 -11.43 5.97
C ALA A 234 2.13 -12.53 6.54
N LYS A 235 1.85 -13.77 6.17
CA LYS A 235 2.52 -14.99 6.62
C LYS A 235 3.23 -15.69 5.48
N GLU A 236 4.27 -16.45 5.81
CA GLU A 236 4.90 -17.38 4.87
C GLU A 236 3.83 -18.24 4.16
N GLY A 237 3.90 -18.27 2.82
CA GLY A 237 2.95 -18.98 1.96
C GLY A 237 1.66 -18.23 1.63
N ASP A 238 1.38 -17.08 2.26
CA ASP A 238 0.29 -16.22 1.85
C ASP A 238 0.51 -15.74 0.42
N SER A 239 -0.55 -15.77 -0.38
CA SER A 239 -0.47 -15.39 -1.78
C SER A 239 -1.78 -14.87 -2.32
N LEU A 240 -1.66 -13.88 -3.19
CA LEU A 240 -2.78 -13.31 -3.94
C LEU A 240 -2.63 -13.61 -5.44
N ASP A 241 -3.78 -13.65 -6.12
CA ASP A 241 -3.85 -13.89 -7.56
C ASP A 241 -4.47 -12.69 -8.29
N LEU A 242 -3.77 -12.21 -9.31
CA LEU A 242 -4.20 -11.17 -10.24
C LEU A 242 -4.52 -11.81 -11.60
N LEU A 243 -5.77 -11.72 -12.05
CA LEU A 243 -6.21 -12.31 -13.32
C LEU A 243 -6.23 -11.23 -14.40
N ALA A 244 -5.47 -11.43 -15.47
CA ALA A 244 -5.28 -10.42 -16.51
C ALA A 244 -6.53 -10.29 -17.40
N CYS A 245 -7.16 -9.13 -17.41
CA CYS A 245 -8.31 -8.83 -18.28
C CYS A 245 -7.89 -8.39 -19.71
N MET A 246 -6.59 -8.17 -19.91
CA MET A 246 -5.96 -7.77 -21.16
C MET A 246 -4.49 -8.19 -21.15
N ASP A 247 -3.77 -7.95 -22.25
CA ASP A 247 -2.32 -8.10 -22.25
C ASP A 247 -1.68 -6.95 -21.46
N VAL A 248 -0.90 -7.30 -20.44
CA VAL A 248 -0.34 -6.39 -19.45
C VAL A 248 1.16 -6.62 -19.31
N LEU A 249 1.94 -5.55 -19.17
CA LEU A 249 3.27 -5.60 -18.59
C LEU A 249 3.14 -5.33 -17.09
N ALA A 250 3.20 -6.39 -16.28
CA ALA A 250 3.07 -6.31 -14.82
C ALA A 250 4.43 -6.08 -14.17
N VAL A 251 4.50 -5.25 -13.13
CA VAL A 251 5.76 -4.86 -12.49
C VAL A 251 5.67 -5.00 -10.97
N PRO A 252 5.63 -6.23 -10.43
CA PRO A 252 5.78 -6.46 -9.00
C PRO A 252 7.22 -6.21 -8.57
N ILE A 253 7.39 -5.54 -7.42
CA ILE A 253 8.69 -5.32 -6.79
C ILE A 253 8.63 -5.55 -5.28
N VAL A 254 9.77 -5.89 -4.67
CA VAL A 254 9.92 -5.93 -3.21
C VAL A 254 10.06 -4.50 -2.69
N CYS A 255 9.14 -4.06 -1.82
CA CYS A 255 9.15 -2.72 -1.25
C CYS A 255 10.45 -2.47 -0.45
N GLY A 256 11.13 -1.36 -0.76
CA GLY A 256 12.44 -1.04 -0.17
C GLY A 256 12.39 -0.26 1.15
N SER A 257 11.22 -0.13 1.78
CA SER A 257 11.02 0.64 3.02
C SER A 257 10.78 -0.21 4.27
N GLY A 258 10.72 -1.53 4.10
CA GLY A 258 10.31 -2.44 5.17
C GLY A 258 11.25 -2.49 6.37
N ASP A 259 12.54 -2.16 6.17
CA ASP A 259 13.56 -2.08 7.21
C ASP A 259 13.36 -0.92 8.20
N VAL A 260 12.75 0.18 7.75
CA VAL A 260 12.50 1.39 8.57
C VAL A 260 11.00 1.65 8.82
N THR A 261 10.11 0.79 8.34
CA THR A 261 8.66 0.97 8.48
C THR A 261 7.94 -0.32 8.87
N LEU A 262 6.67 -0.19 9.27
CA LEU A 262 5.82 -1.33 9.57
C LEU A 262 5.39 -2.12 8.32
N SER A 263 5.61 -1.60 7.11
CA SER A 263 5.30 -2.31 5.87
C SER A 263 6.10 -3.60 5.69
N GLY A 264 7.29 -3.69 6.29
CA GLY A 264 8.12 -4.90 6.37
C GLY A 264 8.45 -5.31 7.80
N ASN A 265 7.72 -4.79 8.80
CA ASN A 265 7.97 -5.06 10.21
C ASN A 265 9.44 -4.86 10.65
N PHE A 266 10.09 -3.81 10.13
CA PHE A 266 11.50 -3.48 10.35
C PHE A 266 12.47 -4.53 9.81
N TRP A 267 12.14 -5.08 8.64
CA TRP A 267 12.96 -6.00 7.88
C TRP A 267 12.57 -6.02 6.39
N LEU A 268 13.39 -6.69 5.58
CA LEU A 268 13.13 -6.92 4.17
C LEU A 268 13.27 -8.42 3.87
N GLU A 269 12.19 -9.02 3.38
CA GLU A 269 12.12 -10.42 3.01
C GLU A 269 11.95 -10.56 1.48
N PRO A 270 12.34 -11.71 0.90
CA PRO A 270 12.08 -11.99 -0.51
C PRO A 270 10.60 -12.34 -0.77
N ILE A 271 10.20 -12.29 -2.04
CA ILE A 271 8.89 -12.78 -2.50
C ILE A 271 9.07 -13.78 -3.65
N GLU A 272 8.07 -14.65 -3.84
CA GLU A 272 7.94 -15.49 -5.03
C GLU A 272 6.86 -14.91 -5.94
N VAL A 273 7.16 -14.81 -7.24
CA VAL A 273 6.23 -14.36 -8.28
C VAL A 273 6.14 -15.46 -9.33
N SER A 274 4.93 -15.84 -9.71
CA SER A 274 4.70 -16.86 -10.74
C SER A 274 3.60 -16.47 -11.71
N VAL A 275 3.73 -16.93 -12.96
CA VAL A 275 2.72 -16.73 -14.00
C VAL A 275 2.17 -18.08 -14.42
N TRP A 276 0.86 -18.18 -14.48
CA TRP A 276 0.12 -19.39 -14.79
C TRP A 276 -0.79 -19.12 -15.99
N SER A 277 -0.96 -20.13 -16.85
CA SER A 277 -1.97 -20.04 -17.91
C SER A 277 -3.38 -19.99 -17.30
N GLY A 278 -4.34 -19.47 -18.07
CA GLY A 278 -5.74 -19.49 -17.67
C GLY A 278 -6.29 -20.92 -17.54
N SER A 279 -7.28 -21.07 -16.66
CA SER A 279 -8.24 -22.17 -16.60
C SER A 279 -9.64 -21.65 -16.94
N SER A 280 -10.60 -22.56 -17.14
CA SER A 280 -12.01 -22.18 -17.33
C SER A 280 -12.57 -21.35 -16.17
N ALA A 281 -12.09 -21.58 -14.93
CA ALA A 281 -12.51 -20.81 -13.76
C ALA A 281 -12.00 -19.37 -13.83
N THR A 282 -10.71 -19.19 -14.15
CA THR A 282 -10.12 -17.85 -14.27
C THR A 282 -10.71 -17.08 -15.45
N GLU A 283 -10.97 -17.75 -16.58
CA GLU A 283 -11.62 -17.15 -17.75
C GLU A 283 -13.01 -16.63 -17.40
N SER A 284 -13.80 -17.42 -16.66
CA SER A 284 -15.14 -17.00 -16.21
C SER A 284 -15.10 -15.76 -15.31
N ILE A 285 -14.07 -15.58 -14.48
CA ILE A 285 -13.90 -14.40 -13.62
C ILE A 285 -13.47 -13.19 -14.46
N VAL A 286 -12.57 -13.40 -15.43
CA VAL A 286 -12.13 -12.34 -16.35
C VAL A 286 -13.30 -11.82 -17.19
N ASP A 287 -14.15 -12.71 -17.71
CA ASP A 287 -15.34 -12.32 -18.47
C ASP A 287 -16.32 -11.56 -17.58
N TRP A 288 -16.61 -12.07 -16.38
CA TRP A 288 -17.44 -11.38 -15.39
C TRP A 288 -16.94 -9.97 -15.07
N ALA A 289 -15.63 -9.81 -14.83
CA ALA A 289 -15.03 -8.51 -14.53
C ALA A 289 -15.10 -7.58 -15.75
N THR A 290 -14.82 -8.10 -16.95
CA THR A 290 -14.88 -7.32 -18.19
C THR A 290 -16.28 -6.77 -18.43
N ASP A 291 -17.31 -7.59 -18.24
CA ASP A 291 -18.71 -7.18 -18.37
C ASP A 291 -19.13 -6.15 -17.31
N ARG A 292 -18.70 -6.34 -16.05
CA ARG A 292 -18.96 -5.42 -14.95
C ARG A 292 -18.41 -4.02 -15.22
N PHE A 293 -17.25 -3.91 -15.85
CA PHE A 293 -16.61 -2.63 -16.20
C PHE A 293 -16.81 -2.26 -17.69
N ALA A 294 -17.80 -2.86 -18.35
CA ALA A 294 -18.17 -2.50 -19.71
C ALA A 294 -18.85 -1.11 -19.72
N ALA A 295 -18.20 -0.15 -20.38
CA ALA A 295 -18.72 1.20 -20.58
C ALA A 295 -18.91 1.47 -22.08
N GLU A 296 -19.78 0.68 -22.72
CA GLU A 296 -19.86 0.59 -24.19
C GLU A 296 -20.30 1.88 -24.88
N HIS A 297 -21.06 2.74 -24.19
CA HIS A 297 -21.63 3.95 -24.80
C HIS A 297 -20.80 5.22 -24.59
N SER A 298 -19.88 5.24 -23.63
CA SER A 298 -19.11 6.44 -23.27
C SER A 298 -17.60 6.25 -23.37
N ARG A 299 -17.13 5.03 -23.61
CA ARG A 299 -15.71 4.77 -23.86
C ARG A 299 -15.38 5.18 -25.29
N LEU A 300 -14.68 6.30 -25.39
CA LEU A 300 -14.14 6.76 -26.67
C LEU A 300 -12.94 5.90 -27.04
N HIS A 301 -12.86 5.52 -28.31
CA HIS A 301 -11.75 4.81 -28.91
C HIS A 301 -10.76 5.80 -29.53
N PRO A 302 -9.50 5.40 -29.80
CA PRO A 302 -8.49 6.26 -30.43
C PRO A 302 -9.00 7.03 -31.67
N GLU A 303 -9.87 6.40 -32.46
CA GLU A 303 -10.54 6.97 -33.64
C GLU A 303 -11.52 8.13 -33.35
N ASP A 304 -12.06 8.21 -32.13
CA ASP A 304 -13.03 9.24 -31.75
C ASP A 304 -12.37 10.57 -31.38
N TYR A 305 -11.09 10.55 -31.00
CA TYR A 305 -10.38 11.77 -30.60
C TYR A 305 -10.00 12.64 -31.80
N GLN A 306 -9.78 13.94 -31.58
CA GLN A 306 -9.17 14.81 -32.60
C GLN A 306 -7.67 14.50 -32.76
N VAL A 307 -7.01 14.19 -31.64
CA VAL A 307 -5.62 13.70 -31.61
C VAL A 307 -5.65 12.17 -31.51
N ARG A 308 -5.70 11.51 -32.67
CA ARG A 308 -5.91 10.05 -32.78
C ARG A 308 -4.63 9.22 -32.68
N LYS A 309 -3.51 9.83 -33.08
CA LYS A 309 -2.19 9.18 -33.01
C LYS A 309 -1.59 9.44 -31.64
N ILE A 310 -2.05 8.70 -30.63
CA ILE A 310 -1.25 8.44 -29.44
C ILE A 310 -0.19 7.44 -29.88
N LYS A 311 0.97 7.94 -30.30
CA LYS A 311 2.12 7.07 -30.50
C LYS A 311 2.80 6.95 -29.14
N PRO A 312 2.79 5.79 -28.47
CA PRO A 312 3.92 5.52 -27.60
C PRO A 312 5.17 5.68 -28.48
N ASP A 313 6.08 6.57 -28.13
CA ASP A 313 7.31 6.79 -28.91
C ASP A 313 8.20 5.53 -28.93
N ARG A 314 7.85 4.53 -28.13
CA ARG A 314 8.63 3.32 -27.83
C ARG A 314 7.71 2.10 -27.75
N PRO A 315 7.91 1.05 -28.55
CA PRO A 315 7.26 -0.23 -28.33
C PRO A 315 7.80 -0.86 -27.03
N LEU A 316 6.94 -1.57 -26.29
CA LEU A 316 7.34 -2.34 -25.10
C LEU A 316 7.97 -3.67 -25.53
N GLU A 317 9.17 -3.58 -26.10
CA GLU A 317 10.01 -4.73 -26.41
C GLU A 317 11.11 -4.86 -25.35
N PRO A 318 11.39 -6.07 -24.85
CA PRO A 318 12.47 -6.27 -23.91
C PRO A 318 13.81 -5.92 -24.56
N ASP A 319 14.72 -5.37 -23.76
CA ASP A 319 16.08 -5.07 -24.16
C ASP A 319 16.96 -6.30 -23.93
N PRO A 320 17.47 -6.97 -24.99
CA PRO A 320 18.22 -8.21 -24.85
C PRO A 320 19.55 -8.02 -24.09
N ASP A 321 20.06 -6.78 -24.03
CA ASP A 321 21.27 -6.41 -23.30
C ASP A 321 20.97 -5.91 -21.87
N TYR A 322 19.70 -5.94 -21.43
CA TYR A 322 19.33 -5.53 -20.09
C TYR A 322 19.96 -6.43 -19.03
N VAL A 323 20.72 -5.80 -18.14
CA VAL A 323 21.19 -6.39 -16.88
C VAL A 323 20.69 -5.49 -15.76
N PRO A 324 19.98 -6.02 -14.75
CA PRO A 324 19.45 -5.21 -13.65
C PRO A 324 20.60 -4.64 -12.81
N THR A 325 20.48 -3.36 -12.48
CA THR A 325 21.38 -2.59 -11.63
C THR A 325 20.59 -1.83 -10.58
N TYR A 326 19.98 -2.58 -9.65
CA TYR A 326 19.26 -1.99 -8.53
C TYR A 326 20.19 -1.16 -7.66
N ARG A 327 19.76 0.06 -7.33
CA ARG A 327 20.59 0.98 -6.56
C ARG A 327 20.76 0.46 -5.14
N ARG A 328 22.02 0.35 -4.71
CA ARG A 328 22.41 0.06 -3.32
C ARG A 328 21.96 -1.31 -2.82
N THR A 329 21.97 -2.30 -3.71
CA THR A 329 21.75 -3.71 -3.39
C THR A 329 22.96 -4.59 -3.78
N PRO A 330 23.15 -5.74 -3.12
CA PRO A 330 22.45 -6.18 -1.91
C PRO A 330 22.75 -5.26 -0.72
N LEU A 331 21.79 -5.12 0.20
CA LEU A 331 21.99 -4.36 1.43
C LEU A 331 22.96 -5.14 2.34
N GLY A 332 24.00 -4.48 2.84
CA GLY A 332 24.91 -5.07 3.82
C GLY A 332 24.27 -5.10 5.21
N SER A 333 24.60 -6.12 6.01
CA SER A 333 24.22 -6.22 7.41
C SER A 333 25.45 -6.26 8.32
N SER A 334 25.31 -5.87 9.58
CA SER A 334 26.37 -5.94 10.60
C SER A 334 25.76 -6.26 11.96
N GLU A 335 26.41 -7.13 12.72
CA GLU A 335 25.96 -7.55 14.05
C GLU A 335 26.51 -6.59 15.12
N VAL A 336 25.68 -6.20 16.09
CA VAL A 336 26.04 -5.30 17.20
C VAL A 336 25.59 -5.92 18.52
N GLU A 337 26.53 -6.11 19.44
CA GLU A 337 26.25 -6.61 20.78
C GLU A 337 25.86 -5.45 21.72
N VAL A 338 24.73 -5.56 22.44
CA VAL A 338 24.22 -4.54 23.36
C VAL A 338 24.01 -5.14 24.75
N THR A 339 24.60 -4.52 25.78
CA THR A 339 24.36 -4.89 27.18
C THR A 339 23.15 -4.15 27.75
N ILE A 340 22.15 -4.88 28.22
CA ILE A 340 20.89 -4.36 28.80
C ILE A 340 20.72 -4.86 30.24
N ASP A 341 19.98 -4.12 31.08
CA ASP A 341 19.67 -4.58 32.43
C ASP A 341 18.67 -5.75 32.45
N GLN A 342 18.58 -6.43 33.59
CA GLN A 342 17.74 -7.61 33.76
C GLN A 342 16.25 -7.34 33.47
N SER A 343 15.74 -6.16 33.87
CA SER A 343 14.34 -5.81 33.62
C SER A 343 14.06 -5.59 32.13
N THR A 344 15.04 -5.05 31.42
CA THR A 344 14.98 -4.84 29.97
C THR A 344 15.04 -6.17 29.23
N HIS A 345 15.92 -7.09 29.64
CA HIS A 345 16.00 -8.44 29.06
C HIS A 345 14.69 -9.22 29.27
N GLU A 346 14.12 -9.18 30.49
CA GLU A 346 12.83 -9.83 30.80
C GLU A 346 11.68 -9.23 29.99
N GLY A 347 11.65 -7.90 29.83
CA GLY A 347 10.70 -7.21 28.95
C GLY A 347 10.82 -7.63 27.49
N LEU A 348 12.04 -7.73 26.95
CA LEU A 348 12.28 -8.19 25.58
C LEU A 348 11.90 -9.65 25.38
N ALA A 349 12.21 -10.54 26.33
CA ALA A 349 11.82 -11.94 26.27
C ALA A 349 10.29 -12.11 26.29
N HIS A 350 9.59 -11.30 27.10
CA HIS A 350 8.13 -11.28 27.10
C HIS A 350 7.56 -10.79 25.76
N THR A 351 8.14 -9.74 25.17
CA THR A 351 7.75 -9.25 23.83
C THR A 351 8.02 -10.30 22.76
N ALA A 352 9.19 -10.95 22.77
CA ALA A 352 9.54 -12.02 21.83
C ALA A 352 8.54 -13.18 21.87
N GLN A 353 8.16 -13.62 23.08
CA GLN A 353 7.14 -14.64 23.27
C GLN A 353 5.76 -14.18 22.77
N LYS A 354 5.36 -12.94 23.07
CA LYS A 354 4.06 -12.39 22.64
C LYS A 354 3.96 -12.26 21.13
N MET A 355 5.07 -11.99 20.46
CA MET A 355 5.16 -11.80 19.00
C MET A 355 5.56 -13.07 18.25
N ASP A 356 5.77 -14.19 18.95
CA ASP A 356 6.24 -15.47 18.40
C ASP A 356 7.49 -15.30 17.50
N CYS A 357 8.53 -14.64 18.03
CA CYS A 357 9.76 -14.37 17.30
C CYS A 357 11.00 -14.53 18.18
N SER A 358 12.18 -14.47 17.57
CA SER A 358 13.45 -14.53 18.32
C SER A 358 13.63 -13.30 19.21
N LEU A 359 14.46 -13.43 20.25
CA LEU A 359 14.83 -12.31 21.13
C LEU A 359 15.52 -11.18 20.34
N GLU A 360 16.34 -11.54 19.35
CA GLU A 360 17.02 -10.62 18.45
C GLU A 360 16.04 -9.81 17.58
N VAL A 361 15.04 -10.46 16.99
CA VAL A 361 13.98 -9.79 16.22
C VAL A 361 13.16 -8.85 17.12
N ALA A 362 12.80 -9.28 18.33
CA ALA A 362 12.10 -8.44 19.29
C ALA A 362 12.92 -7.20 19.69
N ALA A 363 14.22 -7.38 19.95
CA ALA A 363 15.13 -6.29 20.27
C ALA A 363 15.24 -5.28 19.12
N ARG A 364 15.44 -5.74 17.88
CA ARG A 364 15.49 -4.89 16.67
C ARG A 364 14.24 -4.02 16.55
N ARG A 365 13.05 -4.63 16.67
CA ARG A 365 11.76 -3.93 16.57
C ARG A 365 11.60 -2.86 17.63
N VAL A 366 11.95 -3.15 18.89
CA VAL A 366 11.86 -2.16 19.99
C VAL A 366 12.79 -0.96 19.74
N VAL A 367 14.02 -1.20 19.26
CA VAL A 367 14.96 -0.13 18.91
C VAL A 367 14.40 0.73 17.78
N MET A 368 13.92 0.11 16.69
CA MET A 368 13.40 0.83 15.53
C MET A 368 12.12 1.61 15.83
N ILE A 369 11.18 1.05 16.60
CA ILE A 369 9.98 1.77 17.05
C ILE A 369 10.37 3.02 17.87
N SER A 370 11.37 2.89 18.74
CA SER A 370 11.84 4.01 19.57
C SER A 370 12.55 5.09 18.73
N ALA A 371 13.32 4.68 17.73
CA ALA A 371 14.03 5.60 16.84
C ALA A 371 13.06 6.35 15.91
N VAL A 372 12.10 5.66 15.30
CA VAL A 372 11.09 6.27 14.41
C VAL A 372 10.14 7.16 15.20
N GLY A 373 9.72 6.77 16.41
CA GLY A 373 8.82 7.58 17.24
C GLY A 373 9.47 8.85 17.85
N ALA A 374 10.79 9.01 17.71
CA ALA A 374 11.53 10.20 18.16
C ALA A 374 11.71 11.26 17.06
N ILE A 375 11.34 10.93 15.82
CA ILE A 375 11.30 11.80 14.63
C ILE A 375 9.90 12.39 14.51
#